data_AF-A0A833G8J2-F1
#
_entry.id   AF-A0A833G8J2-F1
#
_cell.length_a   1.000
_cell.length_b   1.000
_cell.length_c   1.000
_cell.angle_alpha   90.00
_cell.angle_beta   90.00
_cell.angle_gamma   90.00
#
_symmetry.space_group_name_H-M   'P 1'
#
loop_
_entity.id
_entity.type
_entity.pdbx_description
1 polymer ?
#
loop_
_entity_poly.entity_id
_entity_poly.type
_entity_poly.pdbx_seq_one_letter_code
_entity_poly.pdbx_strand_id
1 'polypeptide(L)'
;VVGRSEGLALASLRMFEAGLFSADPCDRLRADAARLRQLTATGLARGFQATADNPLGGLAGRVELLVRLGRVIADHATVFAVRDSARPGGLYDCLTAMGERISAPDILHALLLHLGAIWPARLSLAGIALGDTWRHRAIRRQDATDGLIPFHKLSQWLAYSLIEPLQDAGIGVVDVDGLTGLAEYRNGGLFIDAGAVRLRDPALAQRPHAVDSALVVEWRALTVALLDAVAPLVRQALGVDAKAFPLGCVLEGGTWAAGRRIARALRRDGSPPIAVVSDGTVF
;
A
#
# COMPACT_ATOMS: atom_id res chain seq x y z
N VAL A 1 -17.06 17.68 3.82
CA VAL A 1 -17.02 16.34 3.20
C VAL A 1 -15.67 15.73 3.50
N VAL A 2 -15.61 14.72 4.38
CA VAL A 2 -14.40 13.92 4.58
C VAL A 2 -14.06 13.27 3.23
N GLY A 3 -12.79 13.31 2.82
CA GLY A 3 -12.34 12.77 1.53
C GLY A 3 -12.69 11.29 1.36
N ARG A 4 -12.69 10.81 0.11
CA ARG A 4 -13.06 9.42 -0.21
C ARG A 4 -12.20 8.40 0.56
N SER A 5 -10.90 8.65 0.73
CA SER A 5 -9.97 7.73 1.40
C SER A 5 -10.20 7.64 2.92
N GLU A 6 -10.34 8.78 3.58
CA GLU A 6 -10.47 8.88 5.03
C GLU A 6 -11.83 8.32 5.49
N GLY A 7 -12.88 8.51 4.68
CA GLY A 7 -14.19 7.88 4.91
C GLY A 7 -14.14 6.36 4.85
N LEU A 8 -13.33 5.77 3.95
CA LEU A 8 -13.15 4.33 3.88
C LEU A 8 -12.44 3.76 5.12
N ALA A 9 -11.43 4.47 5.65
CA ALA A 9 -10.74 4.05 6.86
C ALA A 9 -11.69 4.02 8.07
N LEU A 10 -12.46 5.09 8.27
CA LEU A 10 -13.45 5.14 9.36
C LEU A 10 -14.53 4.07 9.20
N ALA A 11 -15.08 3.90 7.99
CA ALA A 11 -16.06 2.85 7.73
C ALA A 11 -15.49 1.44 8.00
N SER A 12 -14.23 1.20 7.67
CA SER A 12 -13.55 -0.08 7.94
C SER A 12 -13.41 -0.33 9.44
N LEU A 13 -13.04 0.70 10.21
CA LEU A 13 -12.99 0.63 11.68
C LEU A 13 -14.39 0.34 12.26
N ARG A 14 -15.43 1.05 11.81
CA ARG A 14 -16.81 0.81 12.29
C ARG A 14 -17.31 -0.60 11.93
N MET A 15 -16.95 -1.12 10.77
CA MET A 15 -17.25 -2.51 10.40
C MET A 15 -16.54 -3.52 11.32
N PHE A 16 -15.29 -3.25 11.67
CA PHE A 16 -14.52 -4.06 12.61
C PHE A 16 -15.13 -4.03 14.02
N GLU A 17 -15.42 -2.85 14.55
CA GLU A 17 -16.08 -2.67 15.86
C GLU A 17 -17.47 -3.33 15.92
N ALA A 18 -18.20 -3.34 14.80
CA ALA A 18 -19.49 -4.01 14.67
C ALA A 18 -19.38 -5.55 14.54
N GLY A 19 -18.17 -6.11 14.48
CA GLY A 19 -17.93 -7.54 14.36
C GLY A 19 -18.15 -8.11 12.96
N LEU A 20 -18.14 -7.29 11.91
CA LEU A 20 -18.38 -7.77 10.53
C LEU A 20 -17.38 -8.86 10.13
N PHE A 21 -16.13 -8.75 10.62
CA PHE A 21 -15.02 -9.63 10.29
C PHE A 21 -14.79 -10.75 11.31
N SER A 22 -15.52 -10.78 12.42
CA SER A 22 -15.37 -11.82 13.44
C SER A 22 -16.25 -13.03 13.15
N ALA A 23 -15.73 -14.23 13.44
CA ALA A 23 -16.49 -15.47 13.47
C ALA A 23 -17.16 -15.72 14.84
N ASP A 24 -16.81 -14.96 15.87
CA ASP A 24 -17.34 -15.07 17.24
C ASP A 24 -18.14 -13.81 17.63
N PRO A 25 -19.47 -13.89 17.80
CA PRO A 25 -20.31 -12.77 18.23
C PRO A 25 -19.95 -12.19 19.61
N CYS A 26 -19.30 -12.98 20.46
CA CYS A 26 -18.83 -12.59 21.79
C CYS A 26 -17.45 -11.91 21.76
N ASP A 27 -16.69 -12.06 20.67
CA ASP A 27 -15.39 -11.42 20.45
C ASP A 27 -15.41 -10.63 19.13
N ARG A 28 -16.05 -9.46 19.16
CA ARG A 28 -16.31 -8.67 17.94
C ARG A 28 -15.08 -7.95 17.40
N LEU A 29 -14.12 -7.60 18.24
CA LEU A 29 -12.93 -6.82 17.87
C LEU A 29 -11.85 -7.73 17.27
N ARG A 30 -12.23 -8.46 16.23
CA ARG A 30 -11.47 -9.55 15.65
C ARG A 30 -11.78 -9.69 14.17
N ALA A 31 -10.80 -10.15 13.40
CA ALA A 31 -10.97 -10.55 12.02
C ALA A 31 -10.54 -12.01 11.83
N ASP A 32 -11.41 -12.85 11.29
CA ASP A 32 -11.16 -14.28 11.08
C ASP A 32 -11.11 -14.65 9.62
N ALA A 33 -10.20 -15.57 9.26
CA ALA A 33 -10.10 -16.09 7.91
C ALA A 33 -11.44 -16.67 7.42
N ALA A 34 -12.15 -17.41 8.29
CA ALA A 34 -13.45 -17.99 7.99
C ALA A 34 -14.49 -16.93 7.61
N ARG A 35 -14.50 -15.79 8.31
CA ARG A 35 -15.45 -14.71 8.06
C ARG A 35 -15.07 -13.88 6.84
N LEU A 36 -13.78 -13.56 6.68
CA LEU A 36 -13.24 -12.87 5.50
C LEU A 36 -13.60 -13.59 4.20
N ARG A 37 -13.51 -14.93 4.18
CA ARG A 37 -13.88 -15.77 3.02
C ARG A 37 -15.36 -15.70 2.62
N GLN A 38 -16.22 -15.24 3.52
CA GLN A 38 -17.68 -15.17 3.34
C GLN A 38 -18.18 -13.74 3.10
N LEU A 39 -17.27 -12.76 3.00
CA LEU A 39 -17.68 -11.38 2.73
C LEU A 39 -18.38 -11.28 1.37
N THR A 40 -19.41 -10.44 1.34
CA THR A 40 -20.22 -10.19 0.15
C THR A 40 -20.17 -8.71 -0.22
N ALA A 41 -20.42 -8.41 -1.49
CA ALA A 41 -20.55 -7.03 -1.96
C ALA A 41 -21.62 -6.27 -1.20
N THR A 42 -22.77 -6.89 -0.91
CA THR A 42 -23.84 -6.27 -0.13
C THR A 42 -23.43 -5.96 1.30
N GLY A 43 -22.72 -6.88 1.97
CA GLY A 43 -22.23 -6.67 3.33
C GLY A 43 -21.23 -5.51 3.40
N LEU A 44 -20.26 -5.50 2.47
CA LEU A 44 -19.24 -4.46 2.40
C LEU A 44 -19.82 -3.10 1.96
N ALA A 45 -20.77 -3.10 1.00
CA ALA A 45 -21.50 -1.89 0.59
C ALA A 45 -22.22 -1.24 1.76
N ARG A 46 -22.89 -2.04 2.60
CA ARG A 46 -23.61 -1.52 3.77
C ARG A 46 -22.68 -0.80 4.73
N GLY A 47 -21.52 -1.39 5.05
CA GLY A 47 -20.56 -0.76 5.94
C GLY A 47 -19.91 0.48 5.36
N PHE A 48 -19.66 0.51 4.05
CA PHE A 48 -19.21 1.71 3.34
C PHE A 48 -20.33 2.73 3.04
N GLN A 49 -21.58 2.41 3.37
CA GLN A 49 -22.75 3.22 3.01
C GLN A 49 -22.80 3.50 1.49
N ALA A 50 -22.37 2.53 0.68
CA ALA A 50 -22.32 2.65 -0.76
C ALA A 50 -23.71 2.44 -1.36
N THR A 51 -24.22 3.47 -2.04
CA THR A 51 -25.55 3.49 -2.68
C THR A 51 -25.45 4.15 -4.06
N ALA A 52 -26.57 4.28 -4.78
CA ALA A 52 -26.60 5.04 -6.02
C ALA A 52 -26.24 6.52 -5.80
N ASP A 53 -26.68 7.10 -4.69
CA ASP A 53 -26.42 8.49 -4.32
C ASP A 53 -25.04 8.69 -3.64
N ASN A 54 -24.41 7.61 -3.20
CA ASN A 54 -23.05 7.58 -2.66
C ASN A 54 -22.23 6.45 -3.33
N PRO A 55 -21.85 6.60 -4.60
CA PRO A 55 -21.24 5.53 -5.37
C PRO A 55 -19.81 5.26 -4.89
N LEU A 56 -19.48 3.98 -4.72
CA LEU A 56 -18.12 3.52 -4.42
C LEU A 56 -17.61 2.60 -5.54
N GLY A 57 -16.67 3.12 -6.34
CA GLY A 57 -15.97 2.34 -7.36
C GLY A 57 -15.11 1.22 -6.75
N GLY A 58 -14.96 0.12 -7.47
CA GLY A 58 -14.07 -0.99 -7.10
C GLY A 58 -14.56 -1.87 -5.94
N LEU A 59 -15.83 -1.75 -5.51
CA LEU A 59 -16.37 -2.54 -4.40
C LEU A 59 -16.19 -4.05 -4.60
N ALA A 60 -16.49 -4.57 -5.79
CA ALA A 60 -16.33 -5.99 -6.11
C ALA A 60 -14.87 -6.45 -5.95
N GLY A 61 -13.92 -5.67 -6.45
CA GLY A 61 -12.49 -5.96 -6.29
C GLY A 61 -12.04 -5.93 -4.83
N ARG A 62 -12.58 -5.02 -4.00
CA ARG A 62 -12.31 -4.98 -2.55
C ARG A 62 -12.80 -6.24 -1.83
N VAL A 63 -13.99 -6.73 -2.17
CA VAL A 63 -14.51 -8.00 -1.63
C VAL A 63 -13.62 -9.15 -2.05
N GLU A 64 -13.25 -9.22 -3.33
CA GLU A 64 -12.37 -10.29 -3.83
C GLU A 64 -11.04 -10.32 -3.10
N LEU A 65 -10.41 -9.15 -2.89
CA LEU A 65 -9.16 -9.02 -2.12
C LEU A 65 -9.32 -9.52 -0.67
N LEU A 66 -10.39 -9.13 0.03
CA LEU A 66 -10.63 -9.56 1.41
C LEU A 66 -10.94 -11.06 1.49
N VAL A 67 -11.70 -11.61 0.53
CA VAL A 67 -11.94 -13.05 0.42
C VAL A 67 -10.64 -13.80 0.15
N ARG A 68 -9.79 -13.28 -0.73
CA ARG A 68 -8.47 -13.85 -1.03
C ARG A 68 -7.55 -13.79 0.18
N LEU A 69 -7.54 -12.69 0.93
CA LEU A 69 -6.85 -12.58 2.23
C LEU A 69 -7.30 -13.69 3.18
N GLY A 70 -8.60 -13.91 3.33
CA GLY A 70 -9.13 -15.00 4.15
C GLY A 70 -8.71 -16.39 3.68
N ARG A 71 -8.55 -16.62 2.37
CA ARG A 71 -8.03 -17.89 1.83
C ARG A 71 -6.55 -18.06 2.15
N VAL A 72 -5.72 -17.07 1.82
CA VAL A 72 -4.27 -17.09 2.07
C VAL A 72 -3.96 -17.32 3.55
N ILE A 73 -4.69 -16.66 4.45
CA ILE A 73 -4.52 -16.84 5.90
C ILE A 73 -4.91 -18.26 6.33
N ALA A 74 -6.00 -18.80 5.80
CA ALA A 74 -6.43 -20.17 6.12
C ALA A 74 -5.44 -21.23 5.60
N ASP A 75 -4.89 -21.01 4.40
CA ASP A 75 -3.94 -21.94 3.76
C ASP A 75 -2.56 -21.91 4.44
N HIS A 76 -2.23 -20.81 5.14
CA HIS A 76 -1.00 -20.64 5.92
C HIS A 76 -1.23 -20.75 7.43
N ALA A 77 -2.00 -21.74 7.88
CA ALA A 77 -2.36 -21.94 9.29
C ALA A 77 -1.14 -22.06 10.23
N THR A 78 0.00 -22.58 9.76
CA THR A 78 1.23 -22.67 10.56
C THR A 78 1.78 -21.32 11.00
N VAL A 79 1.41 -20.23 10.30
CA VAL A 79 1.79 -18.85 10.62
C VAL A 79 0.61 -18.14 11.29
N PHE A 80 -0.60 -18.30 10.76
CA PHE A 80 -1.74 -17.48 11.17
C PHE A 80 -2.66 -18.09 12.23
N ALA A 81 -2.44 -19.36 12.61
CA ALA A 81 -3.26 -20.12 13.55
C ALA A 81 -2.42 -20.75 14.68
N VAL A 82 -1.33 -20.09 15.09
CA VAL A 82 -0.40 -20.61 16.10
C VAL A 82 -1.05 -20.66 17.48
N ARG A 83 -1.81 -19.62 17.85
CA ARG A 83 -2.44 -19.50 19.17
C ARG A 83 -3.88 -20.01 19.18
N ASP A 84 -4.62 -19.74 18.11
CA ASP A 84 -6.04 -20.02 17.99
C ASP A 84 -6.43 -20.19 16.50
N SER A 85 -7.65 -19.81 16.11
CA SER A 85 -8.06 -19.96 14.71
C SER A 85 -7.35 -18.98 13.76
N ALA A 86 -7.24 -19.37 12.48
CA ALA A 86 -6.49 -18.61 11.47
C ALA A 86 -7.01 -17.17 11.30
N ARG A 87 -6.15 -16.18 11.60
CA ARG A 87 -6.49 -14.75 11.52
C ARG A 87 -5.30 -13.88 11.12
N PRO A 88 -5.53 -12.68 10.58
CA PRO A 88 -4.44 -11.76 10.22
C PRO A 88 -3.50 -11.46 11.40
N GLY A 89 -4.03 -11.49 12.63
CA GLY A 89 -3.28 -11.29 13.85
C GLY A 89 -2.11 -12.26 14.04
N GLY A 90 -2.10 -13.45 13.43
CA GLY A 90 -0.93 -14.34 13.53
C GLY A 90 0.33 -13.78 12.85
N LEU A 91 0.22 -12.73 12.02
CA LEU A 91 1.39 -11.97 11.57
C LEU A 91 2.14 -11.33 12.76
N TYR A 92 1.42 -10.86 13.78
CA TYR A 92 2.02 -10.34 15.01
C TYR A 92 2.81 -11.44 15.73
N ASP A 93 2.22 -12.61 15.91
CA ASP A 93 2.91 -13.76 16.53
C ASP A 93 4.20 -14.11 15.76
N CYS A 94 4.15 -14.12 14.43
CA CYS A 94 5.31 -14.36 13.57
C CYS A 94 6.42 -13.30 13.77
N LEU A 95 6.05 -12.02 13.79
CA LEU A 95 7.00 -10.91 13.95
C LEU A 95 7.61 -10.90 15.35
N THR A 96 6.81 -11.09 16.40
CA THR A 96 7.30 -11.12 17.79
C THR A 96 8.22 -12.32 18.07
N ALA A 97 8.04 -13.43 17.36
CA ALA A 97 8.94 -14.58 17.44
C ALA A 97 10.36 -14.28 16.90
N MET A 98 10.53 -13.22 16.09
CA MET A 98 11.86 -12.77 15.63
C MET A 98 12.65 -12.05 16.74
N GLY A 99 11.95 -11.50 17.74
CA GLY A 99 12.54 -10.83 18.90
C GLY A 99 11.80 -9.56 19.31
N GLU A 100 12.23 -8.97 20.43
CA GLU A 100 11.67 -7.71 20.96
C GLU A 100 12.05 -6.49 20.12
N ARG A 101 12.98 -6.65 19.17
CA ARG A 101 13.40 -5.62 18.22
C ARG A 101 13.48 -6.19 16.82
N ILE A 102 12.80 -5.55 15.88
CA ILE A 102 12.78 -5.93 14.46
C ILE A 102 13.03 -4.70 13.59
N SER A 103 13.55 -4.90 12.39
CA SER A 103 13.69 -3.82 11.41
C SER A 103 12.36 -3.61 10.66
N ALA A 104 12.10 -2.39 10.19
CA ALA A 104 10.95 -2.14 9.33
C ALA A 104 10.97 -3.00 8.04
N PRO A 105 12.14 -3.28 7.42
CA PRO A 105 12.28 -4.29 6.37
C PRO A 105 11.80 -5.69 6.75
N ASP A 106 11.95 -6.15 8.00
CA ASP A 106 11.44 -7.45 8.43
C ASP A 106 9.92 -7.53 8.36
N ILE A 107 9.24 -6.42 8.69
CA ILE A 107 7.77 -6.30 8.55
C ILE A 107 7.37 -6.44 7.09
N LEU A 108 8.03 -5.70 6.19
CA LEU A 108 7.76 -5.79 4.76
C LEU A 108 8.05 -7.20 4.22
N HIS A 109 9.15 -7.82 4.66
CA HIS A 109 9.50 -9.18 4.27
C HIS A 109 8.41 -10.18 4.67
N ALA A 110 7.94 -10.14 5.93
CA ALA A 110 6.87 -11.01 6.41
C ALA A 110 5.56 -10.80 5.64
N LEU A 111 5.21 -9.54 5.33
CA LEU A 111 4.06 -9.20 4.49
C LEU A 111 4.16 -9.78 3.09
N LEU A 112 5.32 -9.63 2.43
CA LEU A 112 5.53 -10.17 1.08
C LEU A 112 5.51 -11.70 1.07
N LEU A 113 6.16 -12.33 2.04
CA LEU A 113 6.26 -13.77 2.15
C LEU A 113 4.90 -14.43 2.40
N HIS A 114 4.14 -13.93 3.37
CA HIS A 114 2.92 -14.59 3.83
C HIS A 114 1.65 -14.06 3.19
N LEU A 115 1.64 -12.79 2.78
CA LEU A 115 0.45 -12.12 2.23
C LEU A 115 0.66 -11.64 0.79
N GLY A 116 1.81 -11.88 0.15
CA GLY A 116 2.05 -11.46 -1.24
C GLY A 116 1.01 -11.98 -2.23
N ALA A 117 0.51 -13.20 -2.01
CA ALA A 117 -0.49 -13.86 -2.85
C ALA A 117 -1.89 -13.21 -2.80
N ILE A 118 -2.16 -12.28 -1.87
CA ILE A 118 -3.44 -11.56 -1.84
C ILE A 118 -3.54 -10.56 -3.01
N TRP A 119 -2.40 -10.11 -3.52
CA TRP A 119 -2.38 -9.11 -4.58
C TRP A 119 -2.58 -9.76 -5.95
N PRO A 120 -3.36 -9.14 -6.85
CA PRO A 120 -3.38 -9.54 -8.25
C PRO A 120 -1.96 -9.45 -8.82
N ALA A 121 -1.53 -10.50 -9.51
CA ALA A 121 -0.23 -10.56 -10.14
C ALA A 121 -0.38 -10.83 -11.63
N ARG A 122 0.36 -10.07 -12.43
CA ARG A 122 0.42 -10.24 -13.89
C ARG A 122 1.71 -10.93 -14.33
N LEU A 123 2.72 -10.94 -13.45
CA LEU A 123 4.01 -11.58 -13.66
C LEU A 123 4.23 -12.66 -12.61
N SER A 124 4.87 -13.74 -13.02
CA SER A 124 5.35 -14.79 -12.14
C SER A 124 6.81 -15.11 -12.46
N LEU A 125 7.59 -15.47 -11.45
CA LEU A 125 8.95 -15.97 -11.60
C LEU A 125 9.08 -17.27 -10.80
N ALA A 126 9.54 -18.34 -11.44
CA ALA A 126 9.65 -19.67 -10.84
C ALA A 126 8.34 -20.15 -10.16
N GLY A 127 7.19 -19.85 -10.76
CA GLY A 127 5.87 -20.19 -10.20
C GLY A 127 5.37 -19.25 -9.09
N ILE A 128 6.17 -18.27 -8.67
CA ILE A 128 5.80 -17.30 -7.64
C ILE A 128 5.20 -16.06 -8.30
N ALA A 129 3.96 -15.74 -7.94
CA ALA A 129 3.28 -14.51 -8.33
C ALA A 129 3.99 -13.27 -7.74
N LEU A 130 4.35 -12.29 -8.58
CA LEU A 130 5.17 -11.14 -8.16
C LEU A 130 4.35 -9.88 -7.79
N GLY A 131 3.03 -9.99 -7.70
CA GLY A 131 2.13 -8.88 -7.34
C GLY A 131 2.38 -7.61 -8.17
N ASP A 132 2.60 -6.49 -7.47
CA ASP A 132 2.94 -5.17 -8.03
C ASP A 132 4.40 -5.09 -8.48
N THR A 133 4.73 -5.90 -9.48
CA THR A 133 6.01 -5.93 -10.21
C THR A 133 5.75 -5.79 -11.70
N TRP A 134 6.54 -4.95 -12.37
CA TRP A 134 6.34 -4.60 -13.79
C TRP A 134 7.60 -4.79 -14.62
N ARG A 135 7.46 -4.63 -15.94
CA ARG A 135 8.59 -4.67 -16.86
C ARG A 135 9.01 -3.27 -17.30
N HIS A 136 10.31 -3.00 -17.31
CA HIS A 136 10.87 -1.80 -17.89
C HIS A 136 12.20 -2.07 -18.61
N ARG A 137 12.30 -1.66 -19.87
CA ARG A 137 13.45 -1.97 -20.75
C ARG A 137 14.80 -1.37 -20.31
N ALA A 138 14.76 -0.34 -19.46
CA ALA A 138 15.97 0.29 -18.93
C ALA A 138 16.57 -0.50 -17.75
N ILE A 139 15.81 -1.38 -17.12
CA ILE A 139 16.30 -2.23 -16.03
C ILE A 139 17.02 -3.42 -16.66
N ARG A 140 18.34 -3.47 -16.47
CA ARG A 140 19.19 -4.55 -16.99
C ARG A 140 19.83 -5.35 -15.86
N ARG A 141 19.70 -6.66 -15.90
CA ARG A 141 20.28 -7.65 -14.97
C ARG A 141 20.81 -8.85 -15.75
N GLN A 142 21.68 -9.62 -15.12
CA GLN A 142 22.29 -10.83 -15.71
C GLN A 142 21.59 -12.11 -15.25
N ASP A 143 20.39 -11.99 -14.67
CA ASP A 143 19.61 -13.09 -14.12
C ASP A 143 18.14 -13.03 -14.56
N ALA A 144 17.31 -13.91 -14.00
CA ALA A 144 15.90 -14.01 -14.35
C ALA A 144 15.04 -12.79 -13.93
N THR A 145 15.63 -11.83 -13.21
CA THR A 145 14.99 -10.56 -12.85
C THR A 145 15.24 -9.45 -13.87
N ASP A 146 15.87 -9.75 -15.02
CA ASP A 146 16.07 -8.77 -16.09
C ASP A 146 14.76 -8.09 -16.53
N GLY A 147 14.82 -6.77 -16.60
CA GLY A 147 13.67 -5.93 -16.90
C GLY A 147 12.61 -5.85 -15.80
N LEU A 148 12.74 -6.53 -14.66
CA LEU A 148 11.72 -6.49 -13.60
C LEU A 148 11.94 -5.31 -12.65
N ILE A 149 10.85 -4.63 -12.31
CA ILE A 149 10.83 -3.58 -11.28
C ILE A 149 9.73 -3.86 -10.25
N PRO A 150 10.10 -4.27 -9.03
CA PRO A 150 9.15 -4.48 -7.94
C PRO A 150 8.83 -3.15 -7.25
N PHE A 151 7.54 -2.83 -7.08
CA PHE A 151 7.10 -1.68 -6.29
C PHE A 151 6.48 -2.12 -4.97
N HIS A 152 5.60 -3.13 -5.02
CA HIS A 152 4.87 -3.64 -3.86
C HIS A 152 4.25 -2.52 -2.99
N LYS A 153 3.74 -1.45 -3.62
CA LYS A 153 3.41 -0.19 -2.94
C LYS A 153 2.41 -0.36 -1.80
N LEU A 154 1.44 -1.25 -1.96
CA LEU A 154 0.43 -1.51 -0.93
C LEU A 154 1.01 -2.33 0.25
N SER A 155 1.90 -3.29 0.00
CA SER A 155 2.62 -4.00 1.08
C SER A 155 3.58 -3.07 1.82
N GLN A 156 4.28 -2.19 1.12
CA GLN A 156 5.12 -1.14 1.73
C GLN A 156 4.30 -0.21 2.61
N TRP A 157 3.16 0.26 2.10
CA TRP A 157 2.27 1.10 2.90
C TRP A 157 1.75 0.37 4.14
N LEU A 158 1.35 -0.90 4.01
CA LEU A 158 0.93 -1.71 5.15
C LEU A 158 2.08 -1.90 6.16
N ALA A 159 3.32 -2.07 5.70
CA ALA A 159 4.49 -2.13 6.58
C ALA A 159 4.61 -0.85 7.43
N TYR A 160 4.53 0.33 6.79
CA TYR A 160 4.51 1.62 7.52
C TYR A 160 3.35 1.70 8.52
N SER A 161 2.15 1.27 8.14
CA SER A 161 0.97 1.29 9.02
C SER A 161 1.04 0.33 10.20
N LEU A 162 1.90 -0.68 10.16
CA LEU A 162 2.08 -1.63 11.26
C LEU A 162 3.12 -1.19 12.29
N ILE A 163 3.96 -0.18 11.97
CA ILE A 163 5.04 0.26 12.86
C ILE A 163 4.48 0.73 14.21
N GLU A 164 3.56 1.69 14.20
CA GLU A 164 2.98 2.27 15.43
C GLU A 164 2.24 1.20 16.27
N PRO A 165 1.32 0.38 15.70
CA PRO A 165 0.69 -0.71 16.46
C PRO A 165 1.66 -1.73 17.06
N LEU A 166 2.77 -2.04 16.38
CA LEU A 166 3.79 -2.95 16.91
C LEU A 166 4.56 -2.31 18.06
N GLN A 167 4.90 -1.02 17.95
CA GLN A 167 5.55 -0.25 19.01
C GLN A 167 4.66 -0.14 20.25
N ASP A 168 3.38 0.13 20.07
CA ASP A 168 2.39 0.16 21.15
C ASP A 168 2.26 -1.21 21.84
N ALA A 169 2.43 -2.30 21.07
CA ALA A 169 2.47 -3.65 21.59
C ALA A 169 3.83 -4.06 22.20
N GLY A 170 4.76 -3.11 22.38
CA GLY A 170 6.05 -3.30 23.05
C GLY A 170 7.19 -3.76 22.14
N ILE A 171 7.00 -3.84 20.82
CA ILE A 171 8.04 -4.25 19.87
C ILE A 171 8.83 -3.04 19.38
N GLY A 172 10.14 -3.04 19.61
CA GLY A 172 11.02 -1.99 19.12
C GLY A 172 11.26 -2.10 17.61
N VAL A 173 10.58 -1.26 16.83
CA VAL A 173 10.83 -1.18 15.38
C VAL A 173 11.97 -0.21 15.07
N VAL A 174 12.99 -0.67 14.35
CA VAL A 174 14.16 0.11 13.93
C VAL A 174 14.28 0.17 12.40
N ASP A 175 15.25 0.94 11.89
CA ASP A 175 15.58 1.02 10.45
C ASP A 175 14.37 1.34 9.54
N VAL A 176 13.59 2.35 9.92
CA VAL A 176 12.42 2.81 9.14
C VAL A 176 12.82 3.31 7.74
N ASP A 177 14.04 3.84 7.62
CA ASP A 177 14.64 4.27 6.35
C ASP A 177 15.09 3.08 5.46
N GLY A 178 15.07 1.85 5.97
CA GLY A 178 15.25 0.63 5.17
C GLY A 178 14.03 0.28 4.31
N LEU A 179 12.86 0.86 4.61
CA LEU A 179 11.71 0.86 3.70
C LEU A 179 11.89 1.92 2.62
N THR A 180 11.19 1.78 1.49
CA THR A 180 11.33 2.75 0.39
C THR A 180 10.14 3.69 0.30
N GLY A 181 10.32 4.79 -0.44
CA GLY A 181 9.21 5.66 -0.82
C GLY A 181 8.06 4.91 -1.51
N LEU A 182 6.84 5.43 -1.38
CA LEU A 182 5.66 4.84 -2.01
C LEU A 182 5.52 5.35 -3.45
N ALA A 183 5.52 4.43 -4.42
CA ALA A 183 5.29 4.66 -5.85
C ALA A 183 3.82 5.04 -6.16
N GLU A 184 3.31 6.03 -5.45
CA GLU A 184 1.94 6.53 -5.45
C GLU A 184 1.82 7.79 -6.33
N TYR A 185 0.70 7.98 -7.01
CA TYR A 185 0.55 9.00 -8.04
C TYR A 185 0.63 10.45 -7.53
N ARG A 186 0.34 10.72 -6.25
CA ARG A 186 0.47 12.04 -5.62
C ARG A 186 1.92 12.34 -5.28
N ASN A 187 2.67 11.34 -4.80
CA ASN A 187 4.12 11.46 -4.62
C ASN A 187 4.80 11.65 -5.98
N GLY A 188 4.44 10.87 -6.99
CA GLY A 188 4.98 11.04 -8.33
C GLY A 188 4.55 12.35 -8.98
N GLY A 189 3.33 12.80 -8.69
CA GLY A 189 2.76 14.03 -9.25
C GLY A 189 3.52 15.26 -8.78
N LEU A 190 3.93 15.28 -7.51
CA LEU A 190 4.79 16.32 -6.94
C LEU A 190 6.01 16.59 -7.83
N PHE A 191 6.73 15.55 -8.24
CA PHE A 191 7.98 15.72 -8.99
C PHE A 191 7.76 16.28 -10.40
N ILE A 192 6.61 15.99 -11.02
CA ILE A 192 6.26 16.55 -12.32
C ILE A 192 5.78 18.00 -12.15
N ASP A 193 4.85 18.24 -11.23
CA ASP A 193 4.25 19.54 -11.01
C ASP A 193 5.23 20.59 -10.47
N ALA A 194 6.21 20.16 -9.66
CA ALA A 194 7.31 21.01 -9.20
C ALA A 194 8.43 21.16 -10.25
N GLY A 195 8.35 20.45 -11.38
CA GLY A 195 9.28 20.56 -12.50
C GLY A 195 10.61 19.82 -12.34
N ALA A 196 10.76 18.96 -11.31
CA ALA A 196 11.93 18.10 -11.12
C ALA A 196 12.01 16.99 -12.17
N VAL A 197 10.87 16.50 -12.62
CA VAL A 197 10.72 15.57 -13.75
C VAL A 197 9.86 16.24 -14.81
N ARG A 198 10.17 16.02 -16.09
CA ARG A 198 9.37 16.53 -17.21
C ARG A 198 9.11 15.41 -18.22
N LEU A 199 7.90 15.40 -18.77
CA LEU A 199 7.57 14.56 -19.91
C LEU A 199 8.39 15.02 -21.11
N ARG A 200 9.02 14.07 -21.82
CA ARG A 200 9.70 14.36 -23.10
C ARG A 200 8.71 14.84 -24.15
N ASP A 201 7.51 14.24 -24.17
CA ASP A 201 6.37 14.67 -24.97
C ASP A 201 5.24 15.14 -24.04
N PRO A 202 4.97 16.45 -23.97
CA PRO A 202 3.89 17.00 -23.16
C PRO A 202 2.48 16.49 -23.54
N ALA A 203 2.27 16.04 -24.78
CA ALA A 203 0.98 15.51 -25.22
C ALA A 203 0.59 14.23 -24.46
N LEU A 204 1.56 13.52 -23.89
CA LEU A 204 1.29 12.34 -23.07
C LEU A 204 0.48 12.66 -21.80
N ALA A 205 0.48 13.90 -21.30
CA ALA A 205 -0.35 14.29 -20.16
C ALA A 205 -1.85 14.35 -20.49
N GLN A 206 -2.22 14.41 -21.78
CA GLN A 206 -3.58 14.68 -22.24
C GLN A 206 -4.45 13.42 -22.36
N ARG A 207 -3.90 12.23 -22.09
CA ARG A 207 -4.61 10.96 -22.20
C ARG A 207 -4.34 10.05 -21.00
N PRO A 208 -5.27 9.16 -20.65
CA PRO A 208 -5.03 8.15 -19.63
C PRO A 208 -4.09 7.06 -20.16
N HIS A 209 -3.27 6.53 -19.26
CA HIS A 209 -2.32 5.45 -19.55
C HIS A 209 -2.63 4.20 -18.74
N ALA A 210 -2.42 3.03 -19.33
CA ALA A 210 -2.48 1.79 -18.60
C ALA A 210 -1.37 1.72 -17.54
N VAL A 211 -1.65 1.05 -16.43
CA VAL A 211 -0.71 0.93 -15.30
C VAL A 211 0.59 0.22 -15.67
N ASP A 212 0.54 -0.65 -16.68
CA ASP A 212 1.68 -1.40 -17.24
C ASP A 212 2.40 -0.69 -18.38
N SER A 213 1.95 0.52 -18.75
CA SER A 213 2.64 1.31 -19.77
C SER A 213 4.04 1.71 -19.28
N ALA A 214 4.99 1.76 -20.21
CA ALA A 214 6.36 2.19 -19.91
C ALA A 214 6.40 3.56 -19.21
N LEU A 215 5.53 4.50 -19.61
CA LEU A 215 5.43 5.82 -18.99
C LEU A 215 5.07 5.72 -17.50
N VAL A 216 4.03 4.96 -17.14
CA VAL A 216 3.58 4.85 -15.75
C VAL A 216 4.61 4.09 -14.92
N VAL A 217 5.19 3.01 -15.45
CA VAL A 217 6.23 2.24 -14.77
C VAL A 217 7.49 3.08 -14.54
N GLU A 218 7.95 3.82 -15.55
CA GLU A 218 9.12 4.72 -15.44
C GLU A 218 8.85 5.84 -14.43
N TRP A 219 7.68 6.46 -14.48
CA TRP A 219 7.29 7.50 -13.53
C TRP A 219 7.23 6.99 -12.09
N ARG A 220 6.65 5.80 -11.85
CA ARG A 220 6.63 5.14 -10.54
C ARG A 220 8.04 4.81 -10.04
N ALA A 221 8.92 4.34 -10.93
CA ALA A 221 10.33 4.09 -10.63
C ALA A 221 11.06 5.35 -10.18
N LEU A 222 10.94 6.42 -10.97
CA LEU A 222 11.52 7.72 -10.66
C LEU A 222 10.96 8.28 -9.34
N THR A 223 9.67 8.06 -9.07
CA THR A 223 9.05 8.48 -7.82
C THR A 223 9.75 7.89 -6.62
N VAL A 224 9.98 6.57 -6.59
CA VAL A 224 10.68 5.91 -5.46
C VAL A 224 12.09 6.47 -5.31
N ALA A 225 12.87 6.50 -6.39
CA ALA A 225 14.25 7.00 -6.35
C ALA A 225 14.36 8.47 -5.91
N LEU A 226 13.42 9.33 -6.34
CA LEU A 226 13.41 10.74 -5.98
C LEU A 226 12.95 10.98 -4.54
N LEU A 227 12.09 10.13 -3.98
CA LEU A 227 11.72 10.20 -2.56
C LEU A 227 12.93 9.96 -1.67
N ASP A 228 13.76 8.97 -2.00
CA ASP A 228 15.01 8.69 -1.28
C ASP A 228 15.99 9.87 -1.38
N ALA A 229 16.02 10.57 -2.53
CA ALA A 229 16.84 11.76 -2.72
C ALA A 229 16.30 13.01 -1.99
N VAL A 230 14.98 13.13 -1.83
CA VAL A 230 14.34 14.28 -1.14
C VAL A 230 14.51 14.21 0.37
N ALA A 231 14.46 13.01 0.95
CA ALA A 231 14.56 12.83 2.41
C ALA A 231 15.76 13.54 3.06
N PRO A 232 17.01 13.38 2.60
CA PRO A 232 18.16 14.09 3.18
C PRO A 232 18.08 15.61 2.99
N LEU A 233 17.53 16.10 1.87
CA LEU A 233 17.38 17.54 1.63
C LEU A 233 16.37 18.18 2.60
N VAL A 234 15.25 17.51 2.85
CA VAL A 234 14.24 17.98 3.82
C VAL A 234 14.82 18.00 5.22
N ARG A 235 15.53 16.94 5.62
CA ARG A 235 16.21 16.84 6.93
C ARG A 235 17.21 17.97 7.14
N GLN A 236 18.05 18.23 6.14
CA GLN A 236 19.00 19.34 6.16
C GLN A 236 18.29 20.69 6.31
N ALA A 237 17.22 20.93 5.55
CA ALA A 237 16.46 22.17 5.61
C ALA A 237 15.76 22.39 6.96
N LEU A 238 15.33 21.31 7.63
CA LEU A 238 14.67 21.35 8.93
C LEU A 238 15.65 21.26 10.12
N GLY A 239 16.92 20.94 9.88
CA GLY A 239 17.92 20.75 10.94
C GLY A 239 17.67 19.52 11.82
N VAL A 240 17.09 18.46 11.25
CA VAL A 240 16.74 17.21 11.95
C VAL A 240 17.46 16.02 11.33
N ASP A 241 17.69 14.97 12.12
CA ASP A 241 18.30 13.73 11.64
C ASP A 241 17.25 12.70 11.17
N ALA A 242 17.72 11.56 10.65
CA ALA A 242 16.86 10.48 10.17
C ALA A 242 16.06 9.78 11.28
N LYS A 243 16.52 9.85 12.54
CA LYS A 243 15.83 9.24 13.67
C LYS A 243 14.63 10.08 14.10
N ALA A 244 14.78 11.40 14.14
CA ALA A 244 13.72 12.34 14.46
C ALA A 244 12.75 12.55 13.28
N PHE A 245 13.23 12.40 12.05
CA PHE A 245 12.43 12.59 10.83
C PHE A 245 12.66 11.44 9.82
N PRO A 246 12.17 10.23 10.13
CA PRO A 246 12.32 9.07 9.25
C PRO A 246 11.57 9.26 7.92
N LEU A 247 11.85 8.41 6.93
CA LEU A 247 11.26 8.50 5.59
C LEU A 247 9.73 8.55 5.64
N GLY A 248 9.09 7.80 6.55
CA GLY A 248 7.64 7.85 6.75
C GLY A 248 7.09 9.26 7.01
N CYS A 249 7.82 10.10 7.76
CA CYS A 249 7.44 11.50 7.99
C CYS A 249 7.58 12.37 6.73
N VAL A 250 8.63 12.13 5.93
CA VAL A 250 8.83 12.78 4.62
C VAL A 250 7.68 12.41 3.67
N LEU A 251 7.17 11.18 3.74
CA LEU A 251 6.06 10.71 2.91
C LEU A 251 4.74 11.35 3.31
N GLU A 252 4.27 11.11 4.53
CA GLU A 252 2.92 11.51 4.96
C GLU A 252 2.77 13.03 5.13
N GLY A 253 3.67 13.64 5.90
CA GLY A 253 3.67 15.07 6.20
C GLY A 253 4.30 15.95 5.12
N GLY A 254 5.15 15.36 4.28
CA GLY A 254 5.89 16.07 3.24
C GLY A 254 5.31 15.87 1.84
N THR A 255 5.89 14.92 1.12
CA THR A 255 5.72 14.73 -0.33
C THR A 255 4.28 14.45 -0.74
N TRP A 256 3.56 13.61 0.01
CA TRP A 256 2.17 13.27 -0.28
C TRP A 256 1.24 14.47 -0.08
N ALA A 257 1.40 15.19 1.04
CA ALA A 257 0.63 16.40 1.37
C ALA A 257 0.94 17.56 0.41
N ALA A 258 2.22 17.81 0.12
CA ALA A 258 2.66 18.81 -0.83
C ALA A 258 2.14 18.53 -2.24
N GLY A 259 2.28 17.28 -2.72
CA GLY A 259 1.77 16.85 -4.02
C GLY A 259 0.27 17.11 -4.19
N ARG A 260 -0.55 16.81 -3.17
CA ARG A 260 -1.99 17.15 -3.19
C ARG A 260 -2.27 18.64 -3.29
N ARG A 261 -1.55 19.45 -2.51
CA ARG A 261 -1.74 20.91 -2.48
C ARG A 261 -1.39 21.53 -3.82
N ILE A 262 -0.25 21.13 -4.40
CA ILE A 262 0.21 21.62 -5.70
C ILE A 262 -0.74 21.16 -6.81
N ALA A 263 -1.15 19.89 -6.82
CA ALA A 263 -2.10 19.39 -7.82
C ALA A 263 -3.41 20.18 -7.82
N ARG A 264 -3.96 20.53 -6.63
CA ARG A 264 -5.16 21.38 -6.51
C ARG A 264 -4.93 22.83 -6.94
N ALA A 265 -3.72 23.35 -6.77
CA ALA A 265 -3.38 24.70 -7.23
C ALA A 265 -3.27 24.76 -8.76
N LEU A 266 -2.81 23.67 -9.39
CA LEU A 266 -2.62 23.61 -10.84
C LEU A 266 -3.88 23.12 -11.60
N ARG A 267 -4.71 22.28 -10.97
CA ARG A 267 -5.87 21.64 -11.61
C ARG A 267 -7.06 21.63 -10.66
N ARG A 268 -8.24 22.05 -11.15
CA ARG A 268 -9.46 22.24 -10.34
C ARG A 268 -9.94 20.97 -9.64
N ASP A 269 -9.75 19.81 -10.27
CA ASP A 269 -10.11 18.49 -9.74
C ASP A 269 -9.03 17.88 -8.83
N GLY A 270 -7.85 18.51 -8.75
CA GLY A 270 -6.70 18.00 -8.00
C GLY A 270 -6.13 16.71 -8.56
N SER A 271 -6.36 16.40 -9.84
CA SER A 271 -5.84 15.18 -10.47
C SER A 271 -4.30 15.19 -10.52
N PRO A 272 -3.66 14.00 -10.53
CA PRO A 272 -2.24 13.93 -10.87
C PRO A 272 -1.99 14.40 -12.30
N PRO A 273 -0.73 14.81 -12.61
CA PRO A 273 -0.36 15.27 -13.95
C PRO A 273 -0.30 14.15 -15.00
N ILE A 274 -0.23 12.87 -14.57
CA ILE A 274 -0.38 11.70 -15.44
C ILE A 274 -1.64 10.96 -15.00
N ALA A 275 -2.63 10.89 -15.89
CA ALA A 275 -3.84 10.11 -15.67
C ALA A 275 -3.55 8.61 -15.88
N VAL A 276 -3.90 7.79 -14.89
CA VAL A 276 -3.73 6.33 -14.95
C VAL A 276 -5.09 5.66 -14.97
N VAL A 277 -5.28 4.69 -15.87
CA VAL A 277 -6.43 3.79 -15.85
C VAL A 277 -6.26 2.85 -14.66
N SER A 278 -7.01 3.10 -13.59
CA SER A 278 -6.96 2.29 -12.35
C SER A 278 -8.18 1.39 -12.25
N ASP A 279 -7.96 0.14 -11.88
CA ASP A 279 -8.98 -0.83 -11.45
C ASP A 279 -9.09 -0.91 -9.91
N GLY A 280 -8.34 -0.08 -9.18
CA GLY A 280 -8.29 -0.03 -7.72
C GLY A 280 -7.38 -1.07 -7.06
N THR A 281 -6.56 -1.80 -7.84
CA THR A 281 -5.65 -2.84 -7.32
C THR A 281 -4.20 -2.37 -7.14
N VAL A 282 -3.83 -1.22 -7.71
CA VAL A 282 -2.47 -0.64 -7.65
C VAL A 282 -2.43 0.71 -6.93
N PHE A 283 -3.54 1.47 -6.97
CA PHE A 283 -3.66 2.82 -6.42
C PHE A 283 -4.87 2.99 -5.51
#